data_AF-A0A924EK51-F1
#
_entry.id   AF-A0A924EK51-F1
#
_cell.length_a   1.000
_cell.length_b   1.000
_cell.length_c   1.000
_cell.angle_alpha   90.00
_cell.angle_beta   90.00
_cell.angle_gamma   90.00
#
_symmetry.space_group_name_H-M   'P 1'
#
loop_
_entity.id
_entity.type
_entity.pdbx_description
1 polymer ?
#
loop_
_entity_poly.entity_id
_entity_poly.type
_entity_poly.pdbx_seq_one_letter_code
_entity_poly.pdbx_strand_id
1 'polypeptide(L)'
;MSITNEAELTGMQKASEAVAYTLKEMKDYAQPGMTTKELDNYGAKILLGYGAKSAPYLTYGFPGFTCISVNNEFCHGIPSDSRILKEGDLINIDVSAELGGFWSDNGNSFVLG
;
A
#
# COMPACT_ATOMS: atom_id res chain seq x y z
N MET A 1 -17.14 -19.55 0.14
CA MET A 1 -17.18 -18.08 0.23
C MET A 1 -17.36 -17.75 1.70
N SER A 2 -16.44 -16.99 2.31
CA SER A 2 -16.37 -16.80 3.77
C SER A 2 -17.19 -15.62 4.29
N ILE A 3 -17.94 -14.93 3.42
CA ILE A 3 -18.87 -13.87 3.81
C ILE A 3 -20.24 -14.52 3.97
N THR A 4 -20.73 -14.54 5.19
CA THR A 4 -21.95 -15.25 5.61
C THR A 4 -23.05 -14.30 6.11
N ASN A 5 -22.70 -13.05 6.39
CA ASN A 5 -23.64 -12.03 6.84
C ASN A 5 -23.24 -10.62 6.36
N GLU A 6 -24.17 -9.68 6.48
CA GLU A 6 -24.01 -8.28 6.04
C GLU A 6 -22.91 -7.53 6.79
N ALA A 7 -22.66 -7.85 8.05
CA ALA A 7 -21.61 -7.19 8.83
C ALA A 7 -20.22 -7.57 8.30
N GLU A 8 -20.02 -8.83 7.91
CA GLU A 8 -18.80 -9.30 7.25
C GLU A 8 -18.61 -8.65 5.88
N LEU A 9 -19.68 -8.54 5.08
CA LEU A 9 -19.64 -7.84 3.80
C LEU A 9 -19.24 -6.38 3.97
N THR A 10 -19.88 -5.69 4.90
CA THR A 10 -19.61 -4.28 5.22
C THR A 10 -18.17 -4.09 5.73
N GLY A 11 -17.68 -5.00 6.56
CA GLY A 11 -16.31 -4.98 7.07
C GLY A 11 -15.27 -5.11 5.96
N MET A 12 -15.46 -6.09 5.07
CA MET A 12 -14.60 -6.27 3.89
C MET A 12 -14.63 -5.04 2.97
N GLN A 13 -15.82 -4.46 2.70
CA GLN A 13 -15.95 -3.26 1.86
C GLN A 13 -15.17 -2.07 2.44
N LYS A 14 -15.26 -1.83 3.75
CA LYS A 14 -14.53 -0.73 4.42
C LYS A 14 -13.02 -0.92 4.36
N ALA A 15 -12.53 -2.14 4.62
CA ALA A 15 -11.10 -2.44 4.51
C ALA A 15 -10.61 -2.26 3.05
N SER A 16 -11.40 -2.71 2.07
CA SER A 16 -11.08 -2.53 0.65
C SER A 16 -11.11 -1.07 0.21
N GLU A 17 -12.03 -0.25 0.71
CA GLU A 17 -12.07 1.19 0.44
C GLU A 17 -10.80 1.89 0.94
N ALA A 18 -10.39 1.61 2.19
CA ALA A 18 -9.17 2.18 2.76
C ALA A 18 -7.91 1.84 1.92
N VAL A 19 -7.78 0.58 1.52
CA VAL A 19 -6.65 0.11 0.70
C VAL A 19 -6.69 0.70 -0.71
N ALA A 20 -7.85 0.67 -1.38
CA ALA A 20 -8.00 1.18 -2.74
C ALA A 20 -7.75 2.69 -2.80
N TYR A 21 -8.28 3.45 -1.83
CA TYR A 21 -8.02 4.88 -1.72
C TYR A 21 -6.54 5.16 -1.48
N THR A 22 -5.91 4.45 -0.54
CA THR A 22 -4.47 4.61 -0.24
C THR A 22 -3.61 4.35 -1.48
N LEU A 23 -3.85 3.25 -2.21
CA LEU A 23 -3.10 2.92 -3.42
C LEU A 23 -3.25 4.00 -4.51
N LYS A 24 -4.47 4.48 -4.73
CA LYS A 24 -4.75 5.56 -5.69
C LYS A 24 -3.96 6.81 -5.32
N GLU A 25 -4.08 7.27 -4.08
CA GLU A 25 -3.41 8.48 -3.63
C GLU A 25 -1.89 8.34 -3.64
N MET A 26 -1.35 7.19 -3.27
CA MET A 26 0.10 6.91 -3.36
C MET A 26 0.59 7.01 -4.80
N LYS A 27 -0.15 6.42 -5.75
CA LYS A 27 0.19 6.55 -7.18
C LYS A 27 0.16 8.01 -7.64
N ASP A 28 -0.87 8.76 -7.28
CA ASP A 28 -1.02 10.17 -7.68
C ASP A 28 0.03 11.08 -7.01
N TYR A 29 0.53 10.70 -5.83
CA TYR A 29 1.58 11.43 -5.09
C TYR A 29 3.00 11.08 -5.55
N ALA A 30 3.19 9.94 -6.23
CA ALA A 30 4.49 9.49 -6.67
C ALA A 30 5.10 10.46 -7.71
N GLN A 31 6.34 10.88 -7.49
CA GLN A 31 7.06 11.80 -8.38
C GLN A 31 8.56 11.47 -8.44
N PRO A 32 9.23 11.73 -9.57
CA PRO A 32 10.68 11.59 -9.66
C PRO A 32 11.40 12.42 -8.58
N GLY A 33 12.47 11.85 -8.02
CA GLY A 33 13.28 12.50 -6.99
C GLY A 33 12.88 12.19 -5.55
N MET A 34 11.69 11.61 -5.32
CA MET A 34 11.31 11.11 -3.98
C MET A 34 11.92 9.73 -3.70
N THR A 35 12.06 9.40 -2.43
CA THR A 35 12.44 8.06 -1.97
C THR A 35 11.22 7.14 -1.86
N THR A 36 11.43 5.82 -1.98
CA THR A 36 10.35 4.86 -1.70
C THR A 36 9.89 4.93 -0.23
N LYS A 37 10.78 5.32 0.71
CA LYS A 37 10.38 5.53 2.10
C LYS A 37 9.45 6.74 2.29
N GLU A 38 9.65 7.84 1.58
CA GLU A 38 8.72 8.98 1.61
C GLU A 38 7.34 8.59 1.07
N LEU A 39 7.30 7.81 -0.01
CA LEU A 39 6.04 7.30 -0.58
C LEU A 39 5.33 6.34 0.38
N ASP A 40 6.06 5.41 1.00
CA ASP A 40 5.54 4.48 2.01
C ASP A 40 4.97 5.23 3.23
N ASN A 41 5.70 6.23 3.74
CA ASN A 41 5.24 7.07 4.84
C ASN A 41 3.97 7.87 4.48
N TYR A 42 3.80 8.27 3.22
CA TYR A 42 2.57 8.89 2.76
C TYR A 42 1.40 7.91 2.80
N GLY A 43 1.57 6.70 2.27
CA GLY A 43 0.56 5.64 2.35
C GLY A 43 0.19 5.29 3.79
N ALA A 44 1.18 5.18 4.68
CA ALA A 44 0.98 4.90 6.09
C ALA A 44 0.10 5.94 6.79
N LYS A 45 0.28 7.24 6.48
CA LYS A 45 -0.54 8.32 7.03
C LYS A 45 -2.00 8.20 6.60
N ILE A 46 -2.25 7.81 5.35
CA ILE A 46 -3.61 7.62 4.84
C ILE A 46 -4.27 6.44 5.55
N LEU A 47 -3.62 5.27 5.61
CA LEU A 47 -4.15 4.11 6.32
C LEU A 47 -4.48 4.44 7.78
N LEU A 48 -3.58 5.14 8.48
CA LEU A 48 -3.80 5.59 9.84
C LEU A 48 -5.03 6.51 9.95
N GLY A 49 -5.28 7.37 8.95
CA GLY A 49 -6.47 8.22 8.88
C GLY A 49 -7.79 7.44 8.77
N TYR A 50 -7.78 6.25 8.16
CA TYR A 50 -8.91 5.31 8.16
C TYR A 50 -9.02 4.51 9.46
N GLY A 51 -8.04 4.61 10.37
CA GLY A 51 -7.89 3.71 11.51
C GLY A 51 -7.42 2.31 11.12
N ALA A 52 -6.93 2.15 9.89
CA ALA A 52 -6.42 0.89 9.37
C ALA A 52 -4.94 0.71 9.75
N LYS A 53 -4.52 -0.53 9.90
CA LYS A 53 -3.14 -0.90 10.22
C LYS A 53 -2.51 -1.59 9.02
N SER A 54 -1.27 -1.24 8.70
CA SER A 54 -0.51 -1.95 7.67
C SER A 54 -0.47 -3.45 7.96
N ALA A 55 -0.95 -4.24 7.01
CA ALA A 55 -0.94 -5.69 7.09
C ALA A 55 0.49 -6.28 7.15
N PRO A 56 1.45 -5.87 6.29
CA PRO A 56 2.80 -6.45 6.32
C PRO A 56 3.54 -6.12 7.62
N TYR A 57 3.37 -4.89 8.13
CA TYR A 57 3.92 -4.50 9.43
C TYR A 57 3.30 -5.31 10.58
N LEU A 58 1.97 -5.37 10.63
CA LEU A 58 1.24 -6.05 11.71
C LEU A 58 1.48 -7.56 11.75
N THR A 59 1.59 -8.21 10.58
CA THR A 59 1.60 -9.68 10.48
C THR A 59 2.98 -10.27 10.74
N TYR A 60 4.03 -9.67 10.20
CA TYR A 60 5.37 -10.25 10.23
C TYR A 60 6.50 -9.23 10.46
N GLY A 61 6.17 -8.03 10.96
CA GLY A 61 7.17 -7.02 11.31
C GLY A 61 7.95 -6.49 10.11
N PHE A 62 7.30 -6.38 8.94
CA PHE A 62 7.92 -5.82 7.74
C PHE A 62 8.51 -4.42 8.02
N PRO A 63 9.70 -4.07 7.51
CA PRO A 63 10.36 -2.78 7.76
C PRO A 63 9.73 -1.57 7.03
N GLY A 64 8.55 -1.74 6.42
CA GLY A 64 7.74 -0.69 5.80
C GLY A 64 6.26 -0.91 6.08
N PHE A 65 5.42 -0.01 5.58
CA PHE A 65 3.96 -0.12 5.70
C PHE A 65 3.30 -0.72 4.45
N THR A 66 3.94 -0.54 3.30
CA THR A 66 3.54 -0.98 1.98
C THR A 66 4.74 -1.59 1.27
N CYS A 67 4.51 -2.40 0.23
CA CYS A 67 5.57 -2.93 -0.61
C CYS A 67 5.70 -2.06 -1.86
N ILE A 68 6.92 -1.60 -2.17
CA ILE A 68 7.19 -0.77 -3.34
C ILE A 68 8.32 -1.40 -4.13
N SER A 69 7.98 -2.01 -5.27
CA SER A 69 8.91 -2.72 -6.14
C SER A 69 9.18 -1.91 -7.41
N VAL A 70 10.45 -1.65 -7.68
CA VAL A 70 10.86 -0.79 -8.80
C VAL A 70 11.69 -1.58 -9.83
N ASN A 71 11.27 -1.49 -11.10
CA ASN A 71 11.86 -2.12 -12.28
C ASN A 71 11.93 -3.65 -12.19
N ASN A 72 13.11 -4.20 -11.91
CA ASN A 72 13.36 -5.65 -11.92
C ASN A 72 12.99 -6.34 -10.60
N GLU A 73 12.47 -5.58 -9.63
CA GLU A 73 11.99 -6.12 -8.36
C GLU A 73 10.63 -6.80 -8.57
N PHE A 74 10.54 -8.08 -8.22
CA PHE A 74 9.33 -8.88 -8.47
C PHE A 74 8.16 -8.52 -7.55
N CYS A 75 8.41 -8.52 -6.23
CA CYS A 75 7.43 -8.20 -5.20
C CYS A 75 8.16 -7.87 -3.88
N HIS A 76 7.40 -7.40 -2.89
CA HIS A 76 7.87 -7.13 -1.52
C HIS A 76 9.10 -6.21 -1.44
N GLY A 77 9.22 -5.24 -2.36
CA GLY A 77 10.27 -4.25 -2.31
C GLY A 77 10.19 -3.45 -1.01
N ILE A 78 11.28 -3.44 -0.23
CA ILE A 78 11.35 -2.75 1.06
C ILE A 78 11.51 -1.24 0.82
N PRO A 79 10.61 -0.40 1.35
CA PRO A 79 10.77 1.04 1.29
C PRO A 79 12.06 1.51 1.98
N SER A 80 12.84 2.35 1.30
CA SER A 80 14.18 2.76 1.73
C SER A 80 14.44 4.24 1.45
N ASP A 81 15.18 4.91 2.35
CA ASP A 81 15.64 6.28 2.18
C ASP A 81 16.69 6.42 1.06
N SER A 82 17.30 5.31 0.61
CA SER A 82 18.31 5.32 -0.44
C SER A 82 17.77 5.02 -1.84
N ARG A 83 16.54 4.53 -1.98
CA ARG A 83 15.93 4.20 -3.27
C ARG A 83 15.13 5.40 -3.78
N ILE A 84 15.77 6.19 -4.62
CA ILE A 84 15.18 7.37 -5.26
C ILE A 84 14.47 6.96 -6.55
N LEU A 85 13.20 7.35 -6.68
CA LEU A 85 12.38 7.15 -7.87
C LEU A 85 12.83 8.05 -9.01
N LYS A 86 12.83 7.52 -10.24
CA LYS A 86 13.26 8.23 -11.44
C LYS A 86 12.17 8.24 -12.49
N GLU A 87 12.20 9.29 -13.31
CA GLU A 87 11.42 9.36 -14.55
C GLU A 87 11.64 8.09 -15.39
N GLY A 88 10.54 7.48 -15.83
CA GLY A 88 10.51 6.24 -16.61
C GLY A 88 10.62 4.95 -15.80
N ASP A 89 10.76 5.01 -14.47
CA ASP A 89 10.75 3.79 -13.65
C ASP A 89 9.39 3.08 -13.75
N LEU A 90 9.42 1.76 -13.90
CA LEU A 90 8.23 0.91 -13.67
C LEU A 90 8.12 0.65 -12.17
N ILE A 91 7.02 1.10 -11.57
CA ILE A 91 6.79 0.99 -10.12
C ILE A 91 5.57 0.12 -9.90
N ASN A 92 5.68 -0.86 -9.01
CA ASN A 92 4.55 -1.53 -8.40
C ASN A 92 4.43 -1.06 -6.95
N ILE A 93 3.22 -0.63 -6.57
CA ILE A 93 2.83 -0.38 -5.18
C ILE A 93 1.83 -1.45 -4.80
N ASP A 94 2.07 -2.11 -3.68
CA ASP A 94 1.19 -3.09 -3.06
C ASP A 94 0.83 -2.58 -1.66
N VAL A 95 -0.48 -2.43 -1.44
CA VAL A 95 -1.07 -1.92 -0.22
C VAL A 95 -2.00 -2.98 0.33
N SER A 96 -1.73 -3.40 1.56
CA SER A 96 -2.62 -4.26 2.33
C SER A 96 -2.77 -3.74 3.75
N ALA A 97 -3.98 -3.88 4.31
CA ALA A 97 -4.30 -3.37 5.62
C ALA A 97 -5.36 -4.20 6.36
N GLU A 98 -5.29 -4.16 7.68
CA GLU A 98 -6.32 -4.62 8.61
C GLU A 98 -7.17 -3.44 9.08
N LEU A 99 -8.49 -3.58 9.03
CA LEU A 99 -9.45 -2.64 9.58
C LEU A 99 -10.63 -3.37 10.24
N GLY A 100 -10.76 -3.24 11.56
CA GLY A 100 -11.88 -3.79 12.31
C GLY A 100 -11.97 -5.32 12.28
N GLY A 101 -10.84 -6.01 12.16
CA GLY A 101 -10.72 -7.46 12.03
C GLY A 101 -10.75 -7.97 10.59
N PHE A 102 -10.99 -7.11 9.60
CA PHE A 102 -11.05 -7.47 8.18
C PHE A 102 -9.77 -7.05 7.46
N TRP A 103 -9.36 -7.85 6.49
CA TRP A 103 -8.13 -7.65 5.75
C TRP A 103 -8.45 -7.43 4.27
N SER A 104 -7.80 -6.44 3.67
CA SER A 104 -7.86 -6.22 2.23
C SER A 104 -6.48 -5.97 1.67
N ASP A 105 -6.32 -6.27 0.38
CA ASP A 105 -5.07 -6.20 -0.34
C ASP A 105 -5.35 -5.76 -1.79
N ASN A 106 -4.50 -4.90 -2.34
CA ASN A 106 -4.51 -4.51 -3.74
C ASN A 106 -3.14 -3.94 -4.16
N GLY A 107 -2.81 -4.04 -5.45
CA GLY A 107 -1.60 -3.45 -6.01
C GLY A 107 -1.79 -2.88 -7.42
N ASN A 108 -0.95 -1.91 -7.77
CA ASN A 108 -0.93 -1.33 -9.11
C ASN A 108 0.50 -1.12 -9.60
N SER A 109 0.74 -1.51 -10.86
CA SER A 109 1.96 -1.17 -11.59
C SER A 109 1.72 -0.03 -12.56
N PHE A 110 2.64 0.93 -12.61
CA PHE A 110 2.58 2.08 -13.51
C PHE A 110 3.99 2.59 -13.83
N VAL A 111 4.12 3.32 -14.94
CA VAL A 111 5.36 4.03 -15.29
C VAL A 111 5.29 5.41 -14.63
N LEU A 112 6.37 5.82 -13.97
CA LEU A 112 6.49 7.12 -13.33
C LEU A 112 6.91 8.18 -14.34
N GLY A 113 6.14 9.26 -14.45
CA GLY A 113 6.36 10.34 -15.43
C GLY A 113 5.36 10.34 -16.57
#